data_AF-A0A3Q3H2K5-F1
#
_entry.id   AF-A0A3Q3H2K5-F1
#
_cell.length_a   1.000
_cell.length_b   1.000
_cell.length_c   1.000
_cell.angle_alpha   90.00
_cell.angle_beta   90.00
_cell.angle_gamma   90.00
#
_symmetry.space_group_name_H-M   'P 1'
#
loop_
_entity.id
_entity.type
_entity.pdbx_description
1 polymer ?
#
loop_
_entity_poly.entity_id
_entity_poly.type
_entity_poly.pdbx_seq_one_letter_code
_entity_poly.pdbx_strand_id
1 'polypeptide(L)'
;SCLSGLFWLIFTVCGYDCIFLHVCCGLDAVKVKLQTYVADSGLVLVAEFVSALVSRSKKVIKLVPEYLLKKRKAYQAIKATQAKLALLEKRKISKGKPLKFKRLEDFLKDSHKHHRDETRIKRAEHRPRAPLPPAKNRLAFAIRIREIKGVSPKVMKMVQMLRLRKIFSGAFVKINKTSVAMMKILEPYVAWGFPNLKSVRELILKRGQTRVGRRRVPLTDNTFIEQHMGKQGIICLEDLIHEIYSVGKGFRVANNFLLPFRLSVARHAARDKAGLLKDLGNPGFRGADINSIIRQLN
;
A
#
# COMPACT_ATOMS: atom_id res chain seq x y z
N SER A 1 1.59 -0.50 -35.32
CA SER A 1 1.90 0.60 -36.24
C SER A 1 2.03 0.00 -37.64
N CYS A 2 0.89 -0.16 -38.32
CA CYS A 2 0.86 -0.56 -39.72
C CYS A 2 0.97 0.74 -40.53
N LEU A 3 1.99 0.89 -41.37
CA LEU A 3 2.01 1.96 -42.37
C LEU A 3 0.96 1.60 -43.44
N SER A 4 -0.20 2.22 -43.38
CA SER A 4 -1.18 2.20 -44.47
C SER A 4 -0.72 3.17 -45.56
N GLY A 5 -0.01 2.68 -46.56
CA GLY A 5 0.20 3.40 -47.81
C GLY A 5 -0.98 3.19 -48.74
N LEU A 6 -1.83 4.21 -48.91
CA LEU A 6 -2.81 4.25 -50.00
C LEU A 6 -2.07 4.71 -51.27
N PHE A 7 -2.03 3.86 -52.29
CA PHE A 7 -1.57 4.26 -53.62
C PHE A 7 -2.79 4.36 -54.53
N TRP A 8 -2.95 5.50 -55.19
CA TRP A 8 -3.99 5.76 -56.16
C TRP A 8 -3.34 5.83 -57.54
N LEU A 9 -3.78 4.98 -58.45
CA LEU A 9 -3.42 5.03 -59.87
C LEU A 9 -4.65 5.56 -60.62
N ILE A 10 -4.54 6.76 -61.15
CA ILE A 10 -5.58 7.40 -61.97
C ILE A 10 -5.20 7.18 -63.44
N PHE A 11 -6.10 6.56 -64.20
CA PHE A 11 -6.04 6.55 -65.66
C PHE A 11 -7.20 7.37 -66.21
N THR A 12 -6.90 8.36 -67.04
CA THR A 12 -7.88 9.12 -67.82
C THR A 12 -7.80 8.66 -69.27
N VAL A 13 -8.89 8.12 -69.81
CA VAL A 13 -9.10 7.97 -71.26
C VAL A 13 -10.42 8.67 -71.58
N CYS A 14 -10.40 9.50 -72.63
CA CYS A 14 -11.48 10.38 -73.06
C CYS A 14 -12.83 9.67 -73.18
N GLY A 15 -13.83 10.25 -72.51
CA GLY A 15 -15.24 10.06 -72.83
C GLY A 15 -15.81 8.72 -72.38
N TYR A 16 -15.98 8.58 -71.06
CA TYR A 16 -17.01 7.82 -70.31
C TYR A 16 -16.38 7.12 -69.08
N ASP A 17 -16.72 7.66 -67.90
CA ASP A 17 -16.58 7.19 -66.50
C ASP A 17 -15.23 6.69 -65.93
N CYS A 18 -14.81 7.33 -64.83
CA CYS A 18 -13.61 7.02 -64.05
C CYS A 18 -13.76 5.73 -63.22
N ILE A 19 -12.82 4.79 -63.36
CA ILE A 19 -12.77 3.56 -62.56
C ILE A 19 -11.82 3.75 -61.37
N PHE A 20 -12.30 3.53 -60.14
CA PHE A 20 -11.51 3.62 -58.91
C PHE A 20 -11.19 2.22 -58.38
N LEU A 21 -9.91 1.90 -58.25
CA LEU A 21 -9.43 0.62 -57.72
C LEU A 21 -8.89 0.79 -56.29
N HIS A 22 -9.53 0.16 -55.31
CA HIS A 22 -9.09 0.19 -53.90
C HIS A 22 -8.28 -1.07 -53.56
N VAL A 23 -6.97 -0.92 -53.32
CA VAL A 23 -6.06 -2.04 -53.01
C VAL A 23 -5.67 -1.98 -51.53
N CYS A 24 -6.14 -2.94 -50.73
CA CYS A 24 -5.65 -3.16 -49.37
C CYS A 24 -4.63 -4.30 -49.38
N CYS A 25 -3.38 -4.00 -49.02
CA CYS A 25 -2.32 -5.00 -48.92
C CYS A 25 -2.30 -5.60 -47.51
N GLY A 26 -2.96 -6.75 -47.34
CA GLY A 26 -2.81 -7.63 -46.19
C GLY A 26 -2.03 -8.88 -46.60
N LEU A 27 -1.08 -9.30 -45.75
CA LEU A 27 -0.31 -10.53 -45.93
C LEU A 27 -1.26 -11.69 -46.26
N ASP A 28 -1.03 -12.23 -47.46
CA ASP A 28 -1.53 -13.50 -48.00
C ASP A 28 -2.83 -13.53 -48.83
N ALA A 29 -3.49 -12.40 -49.14
CA ALA A 29 -4.46 -12.38 -50.26
C ALA A 29 -4.76 -10.97 -50.77
N VAL A 30 -4.43 -10.68 -52.04
CA VAL A 30 -4.99 -9.54 -52.78
C VAL A 30 -6.37 -9.95 -53.28
N LYS A 31 -7.42 -9.40 -52.67
CA LYS A 31 -8.81 -9.63 -53.11
C LYS A 31 -9.22 -8.46 -54.03
N VAL A 32 -9.03 -8.64 -55.33
CA VAL A 32 -9.55 -7.69 -56.33
C VAL A 32 -11.01 -8.04 -56.59
N LYS A 33 -11.92 -7.09 -56.35
CA LYS A 33 -13.33 -7.23 -56.71
C LYS A 33 -13.54 -6.54 -58.05
N LEU A 34 -13.50 -7.30 -59.16
CA LEU A 34 -13.95 -6.78 -60.45
C LEU A 34 -15.48 -6.86 -60.49
N GLN A 35 -16.10 -5.75 -60.80
CA GLN A 35 -17.52 -5.67 -61.14
C GLN A 35 -17.61 -5.72 -62.67
N THR A 36 -18.15 -6.81 -63.21
CA THR A 36 -18.33 -7.00 -64.64
C THR A 36 -19.47 -6.12 -65.14
N TYR A 37 -19.19 -5.21 -66.07
CA TYR A 37 -20.19 -4.62 -66.93
C TYR A 37 -20.14 -5.31 -68.30
N VAL A 38 -21.31 -5.74 -68.78
CA VAL A 38 -21.50 -6.28 -70.13
C VAL A 38 -21.53 -5.11 -71.09
N ALA A 39 -20.57 -5.08 -72.02
CA ALA A 39 -20.67 -4.31 -73.25
C ALA A 39 -20.15 -5.21 -74.38
N ASP A 40 -20.95 -5.31 -75.42
CA ASP A 40 -20.69 -6.11 -76.61
C ASP A 40 -19.36 -5.73 -77.27
N SER A 41 -18.69 -6.75 -77.82
CA SER A 41 -17.44 -6.71 -78.60
C SER A 41 -16.14 -6.34 -77.85
N GLY A 42 -15.27 -7.34 -77.62
CA GLY A 42 -13.87 -7.09 -77.23
C GLY A 42 -13.16 -8.10 -76.31
N LEU A 43 -13.64 -9.34 -76.19
CA LEU A 43 -13.24 -10.31 -75.16
C LEU A 43 -11.82 -10.93 -75.30
N VAL A 44 -10.91 -10.41 -76.13
CA VAL A 44 -9.69 -11.15 -76.50
C VAL A 44 -8.39 -10.62 -75.89
N LEU A 45 -8.31 -9.37 -75.43
CA LEU A 45 -7.00 -8.76 -75.08
C LEU A 45 -6.61 -8.75 -73.60
N VAL A 46 -7.45 -9.22 -72.67
CA VAL A 46 -7.12 -9.23 -71.22
C VAL A 46 -6.61 -10.59 -70.73
N ALA A 47 -6.83 -11.66 -71.51
CA ALA A 47 -6.47 -13.02 -71.11
C ALA A 47 -4.95 -13.30 -71.15
N GLU A 48 -4.18 -12.57 -71.98
CA GLU A 48 -2.74 -12.87 -72.15
C GLU A 48 -1.83 -12.19 -71.13
N PHE A 49 -2.26 -11.13 -70.42
CA PHE A 49 -1.35 -10.36 -69.55
C PHE A 49 -1.23 -10.88 -68.10
N VAL A 50 -2.09 -11.81 -67.67
CA VAL A 50 -2.08 -12.30 -66.27
C VAL A 50 -1.40 -13.69 -66.13
N SER A 51 -1.08 -14.36 -67.24
CA SER A 51 -0.47 -15.70 -67.19
C SER A 51 1.03 -15.72 -66.82
N ALA A 52 1.67 -14.57 -66.60
CA ALA A 52 3.14 -14.50 -66.58
C ALA A 52 3.84 -14.60 -65.21
N LEU A 53 3.17 -14.55 -64.04
CA LEU A 53 3.92 -14.49 -62.76
C LEU A 53 3.28 -15.21 -61.57
N VAL A 54 2.98 -16.51 -61.67
CA VAL A 54 3.11 -17.41 -60.49
C VAL A 54 3.39 -18.84 -60.96
N SER A 55 4.66 -19.18 -61.25
CA SER A 55 5.08 -20.57 -61.18
C SER A 55 5.09 -21.00 -59.70
N ARG A 56 3.93 -21.49 -59.22
CA ARG A 56 3.83 -22.14 -57.92
C ARG A 56 4.57 -23.48 -58.00
N SER A 57 5.89 -23.42 -57.82
CA SER A 57 6.66 -24.58 -57.36
C SER A 57 5.91 -25.18 -56.17
N LYS A 58 5.36 -26.39 -56.34
CA LYS A 58 4.75 -27.16 -55.26
C LYS A 58 5.86 -27.46 -54.25
N LYS A 59 6.02 -26.59 -53.25
CA LYS A 59 6.92 -26.82 -52.12
C LYS A 59 6.46 -28.09 -51.41
N VAL A 60 7.21 -29.18 -51.56
CA VAL A 60 6.98 -30.43 -50.84
C VAL A 60 7.13 -30.13 -49.35
N ILE A 61 6.02 -30.13 -48.61
CA ILE A 61 6.02 -29.94 -47.17
C ILE A 61 6.53 -31.23 -46.55
N LYS A 62 7.79 -31.25 -46.10
CA LYS A 62 8.33 -32.38 -45.33
C LYS A 62 7.46 -32.58 -44.09
N LEU A 63 6.90 -33.78 -43.90
CA LEU A 63 6.10 -34.10 -42.72
C LEU A 63 7.02 -34.10 -41.49
N VAL A 64 6.91 -33.05 -40.68
CA VAL A 64 7.66 -32.93 -39.43
C VAL A 64 6.82 -33.55 -38.30
N PRO A 65 7.40 -34.45 -37.47
CA PRO A 65 6.72 -35.01 -36.31
C PRO A 65 6.11 -33.94 -35.40
N GLU A 66 4.88 -34.17 -34.95
CA GLU A 66 4.10 -33.22 -34.15
C GLU A 66 4.83 -32.78 -32.86
N TYR A 67 5.55 -33.72 -32.24
CA TYR A 67 6.37 -33.47 -31.05
C TYR A 67 7.43 -32.37 -31.28
N LEU A 68 8.10 -32.37 -32.44
CA LEU A 68 9.10 -31.35 -32.76
C LEU A 68 8.47 -29.97 -32.95
N LEU A 69 7.26 -29.90 -33.52
CA LEU A 69 6.51 -28.65 -33.67
C LEU A 69 6.06 -28.10 -32.31
N LYS A 70 5.57 -28.98 -31.41
CA LYS A 70 5.23 -28.61 -30.02
C LYS A 70 6.46 -28.11 -29.26
N LYS A 71 7.61 -28.79 -29.40
CA LYS A 71 8.88 -28.38 -28.78
C LYS A 71 9.37 -27.02 -29.30
N ARG A 72 9.25 -26.75 -30.60
CA ARG A 72 9.60 -25.44 -31.20
C ARG A 72 8.69 -24.32 -30.69
N LYS A 73 7.38 -24.55 -30.63
CA LYS A 73 6.41 -23.57 -30.08
C LYS A 73 6.69 -23.26 -28.61
N ALA A 74 6.94 -24.29 -27.80
CA ALA A 74 7.30 -24.12 -26.39
C ALA A 74 8.61 -23.33 -26.22
N TYR A 75 9.64 -23.66 -27.00
CA TYR A 75 10.92 -22.94 -26.97
C TYR A 75 10.77 -21.47 -27.39
N GLN A 76 9.99 -21.19 -28.44
CA GLN A 76 9.70 -19.82 -28.88
C GLN A 76 8.93 -19.03 -27.82
N ALA A 77 7.95 -19.66 -27.15
CA ALA A 77 7.21 -19.03 -26.05
C ALA A 77 8.14 -18.69 -24.87
N ILE A 78 8.99 -19.63 -24.46
CA ILE A 78 9.99 -19.42 -23.40
C ILE A 78 10.92 -18.26 -23.77
N LYS A 79 11.48 -18.27 -24.99
CA LYS A 79 12.38 -17.22 -25.46
C LYS A 79 11.69 -15.84 -25.51
N ALA A 80 10.43 -15.79 -25.94
CA ALA A 80 9.65 -14.56 -25.94
C ALA A 80 9.38 -14.03 -24.53
N THR A 81 9.07 -14.91 -23.56
CA THR A 81 8.88 -14.52 -22.16
C THR A 81 10.18 -14.01 -21.53
N GLN A 82 11.31 -14.68 -21.77
CA GLN A 82 12.63 -14.24 -21.31
C GLN A 82 13.01 -12.88 -21.88
N ALA A 83 12.80 -12.68 -23.19
CA ALA A 83 13.04 -11.37 -23.83
C ALA A 83 12.16 -10.27 -23.24
N LYS A 84 10.87 -10.56 -22.97
CA LYS A 84 9.95 -9.62 -22.33
C LYS A 84 10.39 -9.26 -20.91
N LEU A 85 10.82 -10.23 -20.11
CA LEU A 85 11.34 -10.00 -18.76
C LEU A 85 12.60 -9.15 -18.77
N ALA A 86 13.57 -9.47 -19.65
CA ALA A 86 14.79 -8.69 -19.81
C ALA A 86 14.51 -7.23 -20.22
N LEU A 87 13.52 -6.99 -21.10
CA LEU A 87 13.08 -5.64 -21.45
C LEU A 87 12.44 -4.89 -20.27
N LEU A 88 11.65 -5.58 -19.44
CA LEU A 88 11.05 -4.97 -18.24
C LEU A 88 12.10 -4.62 -17.19
N GLU A 89 13.13 -5.47 -17.00
CA GLU A 89 14.26 -5.17 -16.12
C GLU A 89 15.09 -4.01 -16.63
N LYS A 90 15.43 -3.99 -17.92
CA LYS A 90 16.08 -2.83 -18.55
C LYS A 90 15.25 -1.56 -18.41
N ARG A 91 13.91 -1.62 -18.52
CA ARG A 91 13.00 -0.47 -18.27
C ARG A 91 13.00 -0.02 -16.81
N LYS A 92 13.12 -0.93 -15.84
CA LYS A 92 13.23 -0.59 -14.41
C LYS A 92 14.57 0.09 -14.10
N ILE A 93 15.66 -0.39 -14.69
CA ILE A 93 17.01 0.13 -14.50
C ILE A 93 17.16 1.49 -15.21
N SER A 94 16.75 1.59 -16.49
CA SER A 94 16.84 2.82 -17.28
C SER A 94 15.97 3.97 -16.76
N LYS A 95 14.81 3.67 -16.17
CA LYS A 95 13.98 4.70 -15.55
C LYS A 95 14.63 5.35 -14.31
N GLY A 96 15.68 4.74 -13.76
CA GLY A 96 16.34 5.22 -12.54
C GLY A 96 15.36 5.42 -11.38
N LYS A 97 15.84 5.94 -10.25
CA LYS A 97 14.95 6.69 -9.36
C LYS A 97 14.96 8.11 -9.91
N PRO A 98 13.80 8.72 -10.26
CA PRO A 98 13.80 10.14 -10.60
C PRO A 98 14.45 10.89 -9.44
N LEU A 99 15.47 11.71 -9.74
CA LEU A 99 16.05 12.62 -8.75
C LEU A 99 14.90 13.51 -8.27
N LYS A 100 14.44 13.27 -7.04
CA LYS A 100 13.38 14.07 -6.44
C LYS A 100 14.01 15.41 -6.07
N PHE A 101 14.03 16.33 -7.03
CA PHE A 101 14.43 17.71 -6.80
C PHE A 101 13.45 18.31 -5.79
N LYS A 102 13.90 18.45 -4.53
CA LYS A 102 13.17 19.22 -3.53
C LYS A 102 13.34 20.69 -3.89
N ARG A 103 12.25 21.45 -3.87
CA ARG A 103 12.33 22.91 -4.07
C ARG A 103 12.99 23.55 -2.86
N LEU A 104 13.64 24.71 -3.06
CA LEU A 104 14.22 25.50 -1.98
C LEU A 104 13.19 25.78 -0.87
N GLU A 105 11.95 26.06 -1.25
CA GLU A 105 10.80 26.25 -0.34
C GLU A 105 10.59 25.07 0.63
N ASP A 106 10.71 23.83 0.14
CA ASP A 106 10.56 22.63 0.97
C ASP A 106 11.69 22.54 2.00
N PHE A 107 12.91 22.91 1.62
CA PHE A 107 14.05 22.94 2.54
C PHE A 107 13.86 23.99 3.64
N LEU A 108 13.41 25.20 3.29
CA LEU A 108 13.12 26.26 4.25
C LEU A 108 12.00 25.84 5.22
N LYS A 109 10.95 25.22 4.69
CA LYS A 109 9.83 24.71 5.48
C LYS A 109 10.26 23.59 6.44
N ASP A 110 11.04 22.63 5.96
CA ASP A 110 11.59 21.55 6.79
C ASP A 110 12.51 22.11 7.88
N SER A 111 13.36 23.09 7.54
CA SER A 111 14.25 23.78 8.48
C SER A 111 13.49 24.53 9.58
N HIS A 112 12.52 25.36 9.20
CA HIS A 112 11.68 26.10 10.16
C HIS A 112 10.93 25.17 11.09
N LYS A 113 10.44 24.05 10.56
CA LYS A 113 9.74 23.04 11.36
C LYS A 113 10.68 22.34 12.34
N HIS A 114 11.89 21.99 11.89
CA HIS A 114 12.91 21.41 12.74
C HIS A 114 13.27 22.36 13.89
N HIS A 115 13.55 23.62 13.57
CA HIS A 115 13.87 24.65 14.56
C HIS A 115 12.75 24.85 15.60
N ARG A 116 11.49 24.91 15.17
CA ARG A 116 10.34 24.97 16.09
C ARG A 116 10.27 23.77 17.02
N ASP A 117 10.53 22.57 16.50
CA ASP A 117 10.55 21.33 17.29
C ASP A 117 11.71 21.33 18.30
N GLU A 118 12.90 21.77 17.92
CA GLU A 118 14.06 21.89 18.80
C GLU A 118 13.81 22.90 19.93
N THR A 119 13.33 24.10 19.59
CA THR A 119 12.99 25.13 20.58
C THR A 119 11.92 24.62 21.55
N ARG A 120 10.92 23.86 21.07
CA ARG A 120 9.92 23.22 21.93
C ARG A 120 10.55 22.20 22.88
N ILE A 121 11.47 21.36 22.39
CA ILE A 121 12.16 20.36 23.21
C ILE A 121 12.99 21.05 24.31
N LYS A 122 13.77 22.09 23.95
CA LYS A 122 14.54 22.89 24.91
C LYS A 122 13.62 23.54 25.96
N ARG A 123 12.51 24.16 25.54
CA ARG A 123 11.50 24.72 26.47
C ARG A 123 10.93 23.65 27.41
N ALA A 124 10.69 22.43 26.93
CA ALA A 124 10.19 21.33 27.75
C ALA A 124 11.23 20.82 28.76
N GLU A 125 12.54 20.91 28.45
CA GLU A 125 13.64 20.58 29.36
C GLU A 125 13.78 21.60 30.49
N HIS A 126 13.61 22.91 30.19
CA HIS A 126 13.62 23.98 31.18
C HIS A 126 12.33 24.12 32.00
N ARG A 127 11.21 23.54 31.51
CA ARG A 127 9.94 23.56 32.24
C ARG A 127 10.09 22.77 33.55
N PRO A 128 9.62 23.30 34.70
CA PRO A 128 9.69 22.57 35.96
C PRO A 128 9.07 21.18 35.81
N ARG A 129 9.69 20.19 36.47
CA ARG A 129 9.25 18.80 36.40
C ARG A 129 7.81 18.73 36.91
N ALA A 130 6.88 18.49 36.00
CA ALA A 130 5.48 18.24 36.38
C ALA A 130 5.43 17.25 37.56
N PRO A 131 4.54 17.51 38.54
CA PRO A 131 4.35 16.61 39.66
C PRO A 131 4.09 15.20 39.14
N LEU A 132 4.70 14.21 39.79
CA LEU A 132 4.38 12.83 39.49
C LEU A 132 2.87 12.64 39.70
N PRO A 133 2.19 11.90 38.82
CA PRO A 133 0.81 11.57 39.08
C PRO A 133 0.68 10.87 40.44
N PRO A 134 -0.46 11.03 41.13
CA PRO A 134 -0.66 10.46 42.45
C PRO A 134 -0.31 8.96 42.43
N ALA A 135 0.31 8.46 43.51
CA ALA A 135 0.88 7.11 43.59
C ALA A 135 -0.08 5.98 43.18
N LYS A 136 -1.39 6.25 43.22
CA LYS A 136 -2.46 5.36 42.76
C LYS A 136 -2.32 4.93 41.29
N ASN A 137 -1.75 5.76 40.41
CA ASN A 137 -1.81 5.54 38.97
C ASN A 137 -0.46 5.15 38.36
N ARG A 138 -0.18 3.85 38.33
CA ARG A 138 1.10 3.29 37.80
C ARG A 138 1.04 2.92 36.31
N LEU A 139 -0.16 2.80 35.75
CA LEU A 139 -0.43 2.42 34.36
C LEU A 139 -0.97 3.61 33.59
N ALA A 140 -0.44 3.87 32.39
CA ALA A 140 -1.04 4.79 31.43
C ALA A 140 -1.42 4.09 30.13
N PHE A 141 -2.44 4.62 29.47
CA PHE A 141 -2.81 4.27 28.11
C PHE A 141 -2.51 5.43 27.18
N ALA A 142 -1.76 5.16 26.12
CA ALA A 142 -1.36 6.15 25.13
C ALA A 142 -2.04 5.86 23.79
N ILE A 143 -2.71 6.85 23.22
CA ILE A 143 -3.42 6.77 21.93
C ILE A 143 -2.86 7.82 20.99
N ARG A 144 -2.48 7.40 19.78
CA ARG A 144 -2.07 8.33 18.73
C ARG A 144 -3.28 8.93 18.04
N ILE A 145 -3.53 10.23 18.26
CA ILE A 145 -4.65 10.96 17.64
C ILE A 145 -4.23 11.64 16.34
N ARG A 146 -3.02 12.23 16.29
CA ARG A 146 -2.58 13.02 15.12
C ARG A 146 -1.66 12.24 14.18
N GLU A 147 -1.69 12.66 12.91
CA GLU A 147 -0.70 12.22 11.93
C GLU A 147 0.68 12.79 12.27
N ILE A 148 1.71 12.03 11.93
CA ILE A 148 3.10 12.40 12.18
C ILE A 148 3.75 12.50 10.81
N LYS A 149 3.91 13.73 10.31
CA LYS A 149 4.56 14.04 9.04
C LYS A 149 5.71 15.01 9.31
N GLY A 150 6.92 14.73 8.80
CA GLY A 150 8.09 15.62 8.91
C GLY A 150 8.43 16.07 10.34
N VAL A 151 8.51 15.13 11.28
CA VAL A 151 8.86 15.41 12.68
C VAL A 151 10.33 15.12 12.94
N SER A 152 10.86 15.67 14.03
CA SER A 152 12.23 15.37 14.44
C SER A 152 12.47 13.85 14.62
N PRO A 153 13.67 13.33 14.27
CA PRO A 153 14.01 11.92 14.43
C PRO A 153 13.86 11.43 15.89
N LYS A 154 14.08 12.31 16.88
CA LYS A 154 13.90 12.02 18.32
C LYS A 154 12.45 11.62 18.63
N VAL A 155 11.48 12.39 18.15
CA VAL A 155 10.05 12.08 18.30
C VAL A 155 9.69 10.79 17.57
N MET A 156 10.22 10.58 16.36
CA MET A 156 9.93 9.38 15.58
C MET A 156 10.45 8.10 16.26
N LYS A 157 11.66 8.13 16.83
CA LYS A 157 12.21 7.03 17.64
C LYS A 157 11.32 6.75 18.84
N MET A 158 10.86 7.78 19.55
CA MET A 158 9.99 7.63 20.71
C MET A 158 8.64 6.96 20.37
N VAL A 159 7.99 7.39 19.29
CA VAL A 159 6.73 6.78 18.82
C VAL A 159 6.92 5.33 18.39
N GLN A 160 8.06 5.00 17.80
CA GLN A 160 8.41 3.63 17.44
C GLN A 160 8.64 2.75 18.68
N MET A 161 9.29 3.27 19.74
CA MET A 161 9.46 2.56 21.01
C MET A 161 8.12 2.23 21.67
N LEU A 162 7.15 3.16 21.64
CA LEU A 162 5.78 2.90 22.13
C LEU A 162 4.94 2.04 21.19
N ARG A 163 5.48 1.66 20.02
CA ARG A 163 4.82 0.86 19.00
C ARG A 163 3.58 1.54 18.36
N LEU A 164 3.46 2.87 18.46
CA LEU A 164 2.31 3.67 17.98
C LEU A 164 2.43 4.07 16.49
N ARG A 165 2.57 3.08 15.61
CA ARG A 165 2.89 3.30 14.18
C ARG A 165 1.72 3.85 13.34
N LYS A 166 0.48 3.49 13.70
CA LYS A 166 -0.73 3.87 12.96
C LYS A 166 -1.52 4.93 13.75
N ILE A 167 -2.32 5.73 13.06
CA ILE A 167 -3.29 6.62 13.71
C ILE A 167 -4.32 5.74 14.43
N PHE A 168 -4.81 6.19 15.58
CA PHE A 168 -5.70 5.44 16.46
C PHE A 168 -5.12 4.09 16.91
N SER A 169 -3.78 3.98 16.96
CA SER A 169 -3.14 2.90 17.71
C SER A 169 -3.03 3.27 19.17
N GLY A 170 -3.26 2.29 20.03
CA GLY A 170 -3.19 2.40 21.49
C GLY A 170 -2.17 1.42 22.08
N ALA A 171 -1.48 1.82 23.14
CA ALA A 171 -0.57 0.95 23.87
C ALA A 171 -0.55 1.27 25.38
N PHE A 172 -0.36 0.24 26.19
CA PHE A 172 -0.12 0.39 27.62
C PHE A 172 1.33 0.81 27.89
N VAL A 173 1.51 1.73 28.83
CA VAL A 173 2.80 2.29 29.22
C VAL A 173 2.89 2.29 30.74
N LYS A 174 3.98 1.72 31.28
CA LYS A 174 4.31 1.84 32.70
C LYS A 174 4.80 3.25 33.00
N ILE A 175 4.18 3.89 33.98
CA ILE A 175 4.56 5.25 34.41
C ILE A 175 5.81 5.17 35.28
N ASN A 176 6.89 5.74 34.74
CA ASN A 176 8.15 6.03 35.40
C ASN A 176 8.52 7.50 35.12
N LYS A 177 9.47 8.06 35.86
CA LYS A 177 9.99 9.42 35.62
C LYS A 177 10.44 9.63 34.16
N THR A 178 11.10 8.63 33.59
CA THR A 178 11.55 8.62 32.19
C THR A 178 10.38 8.53 31.22
N SER A 179 9.42 7.62 31.46
CA SER A 179 8.22 7.48 30.63
C SER A 179 7.43 8.79 30.59
N VAL A 180 7.25 9.47 31.72
CA VAL A 180 6.54 10.76 31.79
C VAL A 180 7.27 11.83 30.98
N ALA A 181 8.59 11.95 31.11
CA ALA A 181 9.39 12.89 30.32
C ALA A 181 9.27 12.62 28.80
N MET A 182 9.29 11.35 28.42
CA MET A 182 9.08 10.92 27.04
C MET A 182 7.66 11.27 26.54
N MET A 183 6.63 11.03 27.36
CA MET A 183 5.25 11.36 27.00
C MET A 183 5.05 12.87 26.82
N LYS A 184 5.69 13.72 27.62
CA LYS A 184 5.69 15.19 27.44
C LYS A 184 6.18 15.63 26.06
N ILE A 185 7.23 14.98 25.55
CA ILE A 185 7.76 15.28 24.21
C ILE A 185 6.74 14.87 23.14
N LEU A 186 5.95 13.81 23.39
CA LEU A 186 4.94 13.25 22.49
C LEU A 186 3.54 13.87 22.61
N GLU A 187 3.27 14.65 23.65
CA GLU A 187 1.99 15.36 23.89
C GLU A 187 1.34 15.95 22.64
N PRO A 188 2.04 16.65 21.71
CA PRO A 188 1.39 17.23 20.54
C PRO A 188 0.79 16.21 19.57
N TYR A 189 1.15 14.93 19.66
CA TYR A 189 0.70 13.87 18.74
C TYR A 189 -0.15 12.78 19.41
N VAL A 190 0.06 12.57 20.71
CA VAL A 190 -0.48 11.45 21.48
C VAL A 190 -1.31 11.98 22.63
N ALA A 191 -2.53 11.46 22.77
CA ALA A 191 -3.30 11.63 24.00
C ALA A 191 -3.01 10.47 24.95
N TRP A 192 -2.85 10.77 26.23
CA TRP A 192 -2.58 9.73 27.21
C TRP A 192 -3.18 10.07 28.57
N GLY A 193 -3.45 9.02 29.35
CA GLY A 193 -4.03 9.14 30.67
C GLY A 193 -4.09 7.80 31.39
N PHE A 194 -4.86 7.75 32.46
CA PHE A 194 -5.00 6.59 33.35
C PHE A 194 -6.26 5.80 33.00
N PRO A 195 -6.12 4.56 32.49
CA PRO A 195 -7.27 3.74 32.15
C PRO A 195 -7.90 3.12 33.41
N ASN A 196 -9.22 2.97 33.40
CA ASN A 196 -9.95 2.22 34.42
C ASN A 196 -9.87 0.71 34.14
N LEU A 197 -10.07 -0.13 35.18
CA LEU A 197 -10.10 -1.59 35.02
C LEU A 197 -11.10 -2.04 33.94
N LYS A 198 -12.29 -1.42 33.89
CA LYS A 198 -13.29 -1.67 32.84
C LYS A 198 -12.74 -1.41 31.43
N SER A 199 -12.06 -0.28 31.23
CA SER A 199 -11.48 0.10 29.94
C SER A 199 -10.36 -0.87 29.54
N VAL A 200 -9.50 -1.28 30.48
CA VAL A 200 -8.43 -2.27 30.23
C VAL A 200 -9.04 -3.61 29.83
N ARG A 201 -10.02 -4.10 30.60
CA ARG A 201 -10.74 -5.34 30.33
C ARG A 201 -11.35 -5.33 28.94
N GLU A 202 -12.11 -4.29 28.59
CA GLU A 202 -12.76 -4.19 27.28
C GLU A 202 -11.76 -4.13 26.12
N LEU A 203 -10.63 -3.44 26.29
CA LEU A 203 -9.59 -3.36 25.26
C LEU A 203 -8.95 -4.73 25.00
N ILE A 204 -8.60 -5.46 26.06
CA ILE A 204 -7.97 -6.78 25.94
C ILE A 204 -8.97 -7.80 25.39
N LEU A 205 -10.22 -7.81 25.87
CA LEU A 205 -11.22 -8.76 25.39
C LEU A 205 -11.65 -8.51 23.94
N LYS A 206 -11.93 -7.26 23.56
CA LYS A 206 -12.45 -6.95 22.21
C LYS A 206 -11.35 -6.86 21.16
N ARG A 207 -10.16 -6.39 21.53
CA ARG A 207 -9.10 -5.99 20.60
C ARG A 207 -7.73 -6.60 20.94
N GLY A 208 -7.65 -7.48 21.94
CA GLY A 208 -6.44 -8.19 22.32
C GLY A 208 -5.96 -9.10 21.20
N GLN A 209 -4.77 -8.79 20.70
CA GLN A 209 -4.09 -9.59 19.68
C GLN A 209 -2.65 -9.81 20.12
N THR A 210 -2.10 -10.95 19.75
CA THR A 210 -0.71 -11.32 20.01
C THR A 210 0.02 -11.62 18.71
N ARG A 211 1.34 -11.62 18.79
CA ARG A 211 2.20 -11.94 17.65
C ARG A 211 2.77 -13.32 17.87
N VAL A 212 2.33 -14.28 17.05
CA VAL A 212 2.94 -15.62 16.99
C VAL A 212 3.66 -15.73 15.66
N GLY A 213 4.99 -15.73 15.71
CA GLY A 213 5.86 -15.68 14.53
C GLY A 213 5.57 -14.45 13.65
N ARG A 214 4.99 -14.71 12.46
CA ARG A 214 4.65 -13.67 11.47
C ARG A 214 3.16 -13.32 11.43
N ARG A 215 2.30 -14.05 12.13
CA ARG A 215 0.84 -13.86 12.09
C ARG A 215 0.35 -13.15 13.36
N ARG A 216 -0.82 -12.52 13.24
CA ARG A 216 -1.55 -11.91 14.37
C ARG A 216 -2.63 -12.88 14.79
N VAL A 217 -2.67 -13.21 16.08
CA VAL A 217 -3.61 -14.19 16.63
C VAL A 217 -4.46 -13.48 17.69
N PRO A 218 -5.80 -13.57 17.65
CA PRO A 218 -6.65 -13.03 18.71
C PRO A 218 -6.54 -13.86 19.99
N LEU A 219 -6.70 -13.20 21.14
CA LEU A 219 -6.74 -13.87 22.45
C LEU A 219 -8.13 -14.44 22.70
N THR A 220 -8.32 -15.72 22.35
CA THR A 220 -9.62 -16.43 22.48
C THR A 220 -9.52 -17.56 23.49
N ASP A 221 -8.51 -18.41 23.37
CA ASP A 221 -8.36 -19.60 24.23
C ASP A 221 -7.39 -19.35 25.39
N ASN A 222 -7.77 -19.82 26.59
CA ASN A 222 -6.88 -19.76 27.77
C ASN A 222 -5.67 -20.69 27.62
N THR A 223 -5.84 -21.84 26.98
CA THR A 223 -4.75 -22.79 26.71
C THR A 223 -3.63 -22.15 25.89
N PHE A 224 -3.99 -21.29 24.93
CA PHE A 224 -3.04 -20.54 24.12
C PHE A 224 -2.24 -19.52 24.97
N ILE A 225 -2.89 -18.87 25.93
CA ILE A 225 -2.24 -17.92 26.83
C ILE A 225 -1.27 -18.67 27.75
N GLU A 226 -1.72 -19.76 28.36
CA GLU A 226 -0.91 -20.60 29.24
C GLU A 226 0.34 -21.14 28.53
N GLN A 227 0.23 -21.63 27.30
CA GLN A 227 1.38 -22.13 26.53
C GLN A 227 2.48 -21.07 26.33
N HIS A 228 2.10 -19.81 26.15
CA HIS A 228 3.05 -18.73 25.87
C HIS A 228 3.50 -17.97 27.12
N MET A 229 2.63 -17.84 28.12
CA MET A 229 2.82 -16.97 29.29
C MET A 229 2.83 -17.74 30.62
N GLY A 230 2.64 -19.06 30.61
CA GLY A 230 2.64 -19.90 31.81
C GLY A 230 3.94 -19.83 32.61
N LYS A 231 5.08 -19.60 31.95
CA LYS A 231 6.39 -19.33 32.61
C LYS A 231 6.37 -18.10 33.52
N GLN A 232 5.43 -17.18 33.28
CA GLN A 232 5.27 -15.95 34.07
C GLN A 232 4.17 -16.07 35.13
N GLY A 233 3.53 -17.24 35.24
CA GLY A 233 2.36 -17.44 36.09
C GLY A 233 1.09 -16.81 35.55
N ILE A 234 1.00 -16.52 34.24
CA ILE A 234 -0.22 -16.01 33.60
C ILE A 234 -0.86 -17.18 32.85
N ILE A 235 -1.95 -17.70 33.40
CA ILE A 235 -2.61 -18.91 32.89
C ILE A 235 -3.80 -18.51 32.04
N CYS A 236 -4.61 -17.56 32.50
CA CYS A 236 -5.82 -17.14 31.81
C CYS A 236 -5.78 -15.68 31.35
N LEU A 237 -6.81 -15.29 30.59
CA LEU A 237 -6.97 -13.91 30.12
C LEU A 237 -7.19 -12.93 31.29
N GLU A 238 -7.86 -13.36 32.36
CA GLU A 238 -8.10 -12.53 33.55
C GLU A 238 -6.79 -12.19 34.27
N ASP A 239 -5.89 -13.17 34.43
CA ASP A 239 -4.56 -12.96 34.99
C ASP A 239 -3.76 -11.95 34.18
N LEU A 240 -3.90 -12.00 32.84
CA LEU A 240 -3.26 -11.03 31.95
C LEU A 240 -3.80 -9.60 32.17
N ILE A 241 -5.13 -9.45 32.31
CA ILE A 241 -5.76 -8.15 32.61
C ILE A 241 -5.25 -7.63 33.96
N HIS A 242 -5.25 -8.48 34.98
CA HIS A 242 -4.80 -8.12 36.31
C HIS A 242 -3.32 -7.70 36.32
N GLU A 243 -2.44 -8.47 35.67
CA GLU A 243 -1.01 -8.17 35.59
C GLU A 243 -0.73 -6.84 34.88
N ILE A 244 -1.48 -6.54 33.82
CA ILE A 244 -1.39 -5.26 33.11
C ILE A 244 -1.89 -4.09 33.98
N TYR A 245 -3.05 -4.24 34.62
CA TYR A 245 -3.66 -3.17 35.43
C TYR A 245 -2.84 -2.86 36.69
N SER A 246 -2.42 -3.89 37.41
CA SER A 246 -1.63 -3.77 38.65
C SER A 246 -0.16 -3.40 38.39
N VAL A 247 0.30 -3.52 37.14
CA VAL A 247 1.70 -3.28 36.72
C VAL A 247 2.67 -4.14 37.53
N GLY A 248 2.46 -5.46 37.47
CA GLY A 248 3.25 -6.44 38.21
C GLY A 248 4.68 -6.63 37.68
N LYS A 249 5.34 -7.69 38.15
CA LYS A 249 6.73 -8.01 37.78
C LYS A 249 6.83 -8.44 36.31
N GLY A 250 5.83 -9.14 35.80
CA GLY A 250 5.71 -9.63 34.43
C GLY A 250 5.20 -8.59 33.42
N PHE A 251 4.82 -7.38 33.86
CA PHE A 251 4.24 -6.33 33.01
C PHE A 251 4.96 -6.10 31.67
N ARG A 252 6.29 -6.06 31.68
CA ARG A 252 7.08 -5.81 30.46
C ARG A 252 6.84 -6.89 29.42
N VAL A 253 6.77 -8.14 29.84
CA VAL A 253 6.60 -9.27 28.92
C VAL A 253 5.13 -9.41 28.53
N ALA A 254 4.19 -9.25 29.46
CA ALA A 254 2.76 -9.17 29.16
C ALA A 254 2.42 -8.07 28.14
N ASN A 255 2.96 -6.86 28.33
CA ASN A 255 2.74 -5.76 27.39
C ASN A 255 3.40 -6.02 26.02
N ASN A 256 4.54 -6.71 25.97
CA ASN A 256 5.20 -7.08 24.72
C ASN A 256 4.46 -8.20 23.97
N PHE A 257 3.84 -9.12 24.70
CA PHE A 257 2.99 -10.18 24.16
C PHE A 257 1.78 -9.59 23.43
N LEU A 258 1.16 -8.56 24.02
CA LEU A 258 0.10 -7.78 23.39
C LEU A 258 0.65 -6.93 22.23
N LEU A 259 -0.03 -6.98 21.08
CA LEU A 259 0.15 -5.98 20.04
C LEU A 259 -0.49 -4.65 20.47
N PRO A 260 0.00 -3.53 19.91
CA PRO A 260 -0.71 -2.27 20.00
C PRO A 260 -2.14 -2.41 19.48
N PHE A 261 -3.10 -1.96 20.28
CA PHE A 261 -4.52 -1.99 19.97
C PHE A 261 -4.79 -1.13 18.74
N ARG A 262 -5.54 -1.67 17.79
CA ARG A 262 -6.06 -0.91 16.66
C ARG A 262 -7.46 -0.45 17.04
N LEU A 263 -7.58 0.81 17.44
CA LEU A 263 -8.86 1.42 17.73
C LEU A 263 -9.52 1.86 16.42
N SER A 264 -10.84 1.80 16.36
CA SER A 264 -11.61 2.12 15.16
C SER A 264 -12.53 3.30 15.44
N VAL A 265 -12.73 4.11 14.42
CA VAL A 265 -13.72 5.19 14.48
C VAL A 265 -15.07 4.63 14.02
N ALA A 266 -16.16 5.05 14.67
CA ALA A 266 -17.52 4.72 14.23
C ALA A 266 -17.73 5.14 12.76
N ARG A 267 -18.40 4.28 11.97
CA ARG A 267 -18.55 4.47 10.51
C ARG A 267 -19.14 5.83 10.12
N HIS A 268 -20.07 6.37 10.91
CA HIS A 268 -20.68 7.68 10.67
C HIS A 268 -19.74 8.84 11.01
N ALA A 269 -19.00 8.75 12.10
CA ALA A 269 -17.99 9.74 12.49
C ALA A 269 -16.75 9.74 11.57
N ALA A 270 -16.51 8.66 10.81
CA ALA A 270 -15.42 8.60 9.85
C ALA A 270 -15.64 9.50 8.61
N ARG A 271 -16.90 9.88 8.30
CA ARG A 271 -17.21 10.78 7.18
C ARG A 271 -16.81 12.22 7.50
N ASP A 272 -17.05 12.67 8.73
CA ASP A 272 -16.65 13.98 9.22
C ASP A 272 -15.35 13.89 10.06
N LYS A 273 -14.21 14.00 9.38
CA LYS A 273 -12.90 13.98 10.05
C LYS A 273 -12.68 15.19 10.96
N ALA A 274 -13.30 16.33 10.64
CA ALA A 274 -13.14 17.55 11.42
C ALA A 274 -13.96 17.47 12.72
N GLY A 275 -15.22 17.03 12.62
CA GLY A 275 -16.07 16.73 13.77
C GLY A 275 -15.45 15.69 14.69
N LEU A 276 -14.95 14.57 14.14
CA LEU A 276 -14.25 13.56 14.94
C LEU A 276 -13.06 14.12 15.72
N LEU A 277 -12.24 14.97 15.10
CA LEU A 277 -11.09 15.57 15.79
C LEU A 277 -11.53 16.54 16.88
N LYS A 278 -12.66 17.23 16.69
CA LYS A 278 -13.29 18.09 17.70
C LYS A 278 -13.80 17.27 18.89
N ASP A 279 -14.46 16.15 18.62
CA ASP A 279 -14.99 15.24 19.65
C ASP A 279 -13.88 14.56 20.45
N LEU A 280 -12.83 14.11 19.76
CA LEU A 280 -11.64 13.55 20.40
C LEU A 280 -10.86 14.60 21.17
N GLY A 281 -10.97 15.88 20.79
CA GLY A 281 -10.30 17.03 21.39
C GLY A 281 -8.78 17.07 21.17
N ASN A 282 -8.10 17.90 21.97
CA ASN A 282 -6.65 18.12 21.83
C ASN A 282 -5.79 16.95 22.35
N PRO A 283 -4.67 16.62 21.66
CA PRO A 283 -3.66 15.71 22.19
C PRO A 283 -3.04 16.24 23.49
N GLY A 284 -2.44 15.35 24.27
CA GLY A 284 -1.80 15.67 25.55
C GLY A 284 -2.24 14.78 26.70
N PHE A 285 -1.90 15.20 27.92
CA PHE A 285 -2.29 14.51 29.15
C PHE A 285 -3.76 14.78 29.48
N ARG A 286 -4.52 13.73 29.76
CA ARG A 286 -5.97 13.79 30.03
C ARG A 286 -6.39 13.18 31.36
N GLY A 287 -5.47 12.67 32.16
CA GLY A 287 -5.82 12.02 33.42
C GLY A 287 -6.85 10.90 33.23
N ALA A 288 -8.00 11.00 33.92
CA ALA A 288 -9.09 10.01 33.83
C ALA A 288 -9.96 10.14 32.58
N ASP A 289 -9.95 11.30 31.90
CA ASP A 289 -10.81 11.56 30.73
C ASP A 289 -10.37 10.75 29.50
N ILE A 290 -9.21 10.10 29.55
CA ILE A 290 -8.80 9.15 28.50
C ILE A 290 -9.83 8.02 28.32
N ASN A 291 -10.57 7.69 29.39
CA ASN A 291 -11.57 6.62 29.35
C ASN A 291 -12.75 6.95 28.44
N SER A 292 -13.11 8.22 28.27
CA SER A 292 -14.17 8.61 27.32
C SER A 292 -13.73 8.36 25.88
N ILE A 293 -12.49 8.73 25.54
CA ILE A 293 -11.89 8.46 24.22
C ILE A 293 -11.80 6.96 23.95
N ILE A 294 -11.36 6.17 24.94
CA ILE A 294 -11.28 4.72 24.79
C ILE A 294 -12.67 4.16 24.45
N ARG A 295 -13.72 4.58 25.17
CA ARG A 295 -15.09 4.10 24.91
C ARG A 295 -15.62 4.51 23.54
N GLN A 296 -15.26 5.69 23.04
CA GLN A 296 -15.66 6.15 21.71
C GLN A 296 -14.97 5.39 20.56
N LEU A 297 -13.72 4.96 20.76
CA LEU A 297 -12.92 4.31 19.73
C LEU A 297 -12.87 2.77 19.84
N ASN A 298 -13.46 2.21 20.90
CA ASN A 298 -13.48 0.77 21.17
C ASN A 298 -14.72 0.06 20.63
#